data_AF-R6CJQ2-F1
#
_entry.id   AF-R6CJQ2-F1
#
_cell.length_a   1.000
_cell.length_b   1.000
_cell.length_c   1.000
_cell.angle_alpha   90.00
_cell.angle_beta   90.00
_cell.angle_gamma   90.00
#
_symmetry.space_group_name_H-M   'P 1'
#
loop_
_entity.id
_entity.type
_entity.pdbx_description
1 polymer ?
#
loop_
_entity_poly.entity_id
_entity_poly.type
_entity_poly.pdbx_seq_one_letter_code
_entity_poly.pdbx_strand_id
1 'polypeptide(L)'
;MPKKIKNNALQKYEKANCILSVVLMAASLGLSISLITLLSDVMNEESKYGCYVIAGCYLLFTLLALAHCIQGVVTYKNTESYSAIFRSIGSGAAFFAGLVNAQFMTVMTLSAMGKTSAAEKAIGSRTMDEFVQSQHSSWVLLICAIALTILIGAAAAVRLIKGKAR
;
A
#
# COMPACT_ATOMS: atom_id res chain seq x y z
N MET A 1 3.14 -7.41 44.45
CA MET A 1 2.49 -6.14 44.05
C MET A 1 2.06 -6.25 42.59
N PRO A 2 0.77 -6.12 42.25
CA PRO A 2 0.38 -6.08 40.85
C PRO A 2 0.93 -4.80 40.24
N LYS A 3 1.80 -4.92 39.22
CA LYS A 3 2.22 -3.78 38.41
C LYS A 3 0.95 -3.21 37.78
N LYS A 4 0.45 -2.09 38.32
CA LYS A 4 -0.58 -1.29 37.65
C LYS A 4 0.03 -0.89 36.31
N ILE A 5 -0.37 -1.58 35.24
CA ILE A 5 -0.08 -1.15 33.87
C ILE A 5 -0.77 0.20 33.75
N LYS A 6 -0.01 1.29 33.94
CA LYS A 6 -0.48 2.66 33.71
C LYS A 6 -0.91 2.70 32.25
N ASN A 7 -2.22 2.61 32.05
CA ASN A 7 -2.81 2.60 30.72
C ASN A 7 -2.81 4.05 30.24
N ASN A 8 -1.66 4.49 29.75
CA ASN A 8 -1.44 5.86 29.31
C ASN A 8 -2.24 6.12 28.03
N ALA A 9 -2.95 7.24 27.99
CA ALA A 9 -3.57 7.74 26.77
C ALA A 9 -2.55 7.76 25.62
N LEU A 10 -3.01 7.45 24.40
CA LEU A 10 -2.12 7.44 23.23
C LEU A 10 -1.43 8.80 23.08
N GLN A 11 -0.10 8.78 22.99
CA GLN A 11 0.67 10.00 22.77
C GLN A 11 0.38 10.58 21.38
N LYS A 12 0.58 11.89 21.20
CA LYS A 12 0.26 12.61 19.96
C LYS A 12 0.83 11.93 18.71
N TYR A 13 2.11 11.56 18.73
CA TYR A 13 2.78 10.92 17.59
C TYR A 13 2.29 9.49 17.34
N GLU A 14 2.05 8.71 18.39
CA GLU A 14 1.48 7.35 18.25
C GLU A 14 0.07 7.38 17.68
N LYS A 15 -0.73 8.38 18.09
CA LYS A 15 -2.09 8.59 17.56
C LYS A 15 -2.03 8.93 16.07
N ALA A 16 -1.14 9.85 15.67
CA ALA A 16 -0.92 10.20 14.27
C ALA A 16 -0.48 8.98 13.45
N ASN A 17 0.46 8.17 13.96
CA ASN A 17 0.89 6.94 13.30
C ASN A 17 -0.27 5.95 13.12
N CYS A 18 -1.09 5.75 14.16
CA CYS A 18 -2.24 4.85 14.05
C CYS A 18 -3.29 5.37 13.06
N ILE A 19 -3.55 6.68 13.01
CA ILE A 19 -4.48 7.26 12.03
C ILE A 19 -3.96 7.01 10.61
N LEU A 20 -2.68 7.31 10.36
CA LEU A 20 -2.08 7.12 9.05
C LEU A 20 -2.07 5.63 8.64
N SER A 21 -1.87 4.72 9.59
CA SER A 21 -2.01 3.28 9.37
C SER A 21 -3.42 2.87 8.92
N VAL A 22 -4.46 3.48 9.50
CA VAL A 22 -5.86 3.22 9.13
C VAL A 22 -6.17 3.80 7.75
N VAL A 23 -5.66 4.99 7.44
CA VAL A 23 -5.78 5.60 6.11
C VAL A 23 -5.08 4.72 5.05
N LEU A 24 -3.89 4.20 5.34
CA LEU A 24 -3.20 3.25 4.47
C LEU A 24 -4.04 1.97 4.26
N MET A 25 -4.64 1.40 5.31
CA MET A 25 -5.54 0.25 5.16
C MET A 25 -6.72 0.57 4.25
N ALA A 26 -7.35 1.73 4.39
CA ALA A 26 -8.45 2.14 3.52
C ALA A 26 -7.99 2.23 2.05
N ALA A 27 -6.80 2.79 1.79
CA ALA A 27 -6.22 2.81 0.46
C ALA A 27 -5.88 1.41 -0.07
N SER A 28 -5.38 0.50 0.77
CA SER A 28 -5.14 -0.90 0.42
C SER A 28 -6.43 -1.62 0.03
N LEU A 29 -7.52 -1.41 0.78
CA LEU A 29 -8.83 -1.96 0.42
C LEU A 29 -9.34 -1.36 -0.90
N GLY A 30 -9.18 -0.05 -1.10
CA GLY A 30 -9.53 0.61 -2.37
C GLY A 30 -8.77 0.03 -3.56
N LEU A 31 -7.45 -0.19 -3.42
CA LEU A 31 -6.65 -0.86 -4.44
C LEU A 31 -7.14 -2.29 -4.69
N SER A 32 -7.37 -3.09 -3.65
CA SER A 32 -7.90 -4.46 -3.80
C SER A 32 -9.23 -4.48 -4.54
N ILE A 33 -10.18 -3.63 -4.15
CA ILE A 33 -11.48 -3.55 -4.79
C ILE A 33 -11.32 -3.15 -6.25
N SER A 34 -10.52 -2.12 -6.55
CA SER A 34 -10.28 -1.68 -7.94
C SER A 34 -9.68 -2.79 -8.81
N LEU A 35 -8.72 -3.57 -8.27
CA LEU A 35 -8.12 -4.70 -8.98
C LEU A 35 -9.15 -5.81 -9.20
N ILE A 36 -9.95 -6.17 -8.19
CA ILE A 36 -10.96 -7.24 -8.33
C ILE A 36 -12.05 -6.85 -9.33
N THR A 37 -12.50 -5.59 -9.32
CA THR A 37 -13.66 -5.18 -10.12
C THR A 37 -13.30 -4.70 -11.52
N LEU A 38 -12.12 -4.10 -11.73
CA LEU A 38 -11.79 -3.43 -12.99
C LEU A 38 -10.68 -4.12 -13.79
N LEU A 39 -9.90 -5.03 -13.19
CA LEU A 39 -8.77 -5.63 -13.89
C LEU A 39 -9.21 -6.48 -15.09
N SER A 40 -10.31 -7.22 -14.97
CA SER A 40 -10.88 -7.99 -16.09
C SER A 40 -11.23 -7.09 -17.27
N ASP A 41 -11.93 -5.99 -17.02
CA ASP A 41 -12.33 -5.03 -18.06
C ASP A 41 -11.13 -4.33 -18.68
N VAL A 42 -10.07 -4.08 -17.89
CA VAL A 42 -8.81 -3.52 -18.40
C VAL A 42 -8.09 -4.50 -19.31
N MET A 43 -8.08 -5.80 -18.97
CA MET A 43 -7.37 -6.80 -19.77
C MET A 43 -8.17 -7.26 -21.00
N ASN A 44 -9.50 -7.30 -20.93
CA ASN A 44 -10.35 -7.85 -21.98
C ASN A 44 -10.98 -6.78 -22.89
N GLU A 45 -11.35 -5.64 -22.32
CA GLU A 45 -12.09 -4.58 -23.03
C GLU A 45 -11.25 -3.30 -23.22
N GLU A 46 -9.97 -3.34 -22.85
CA GLU A 46 -9.03 -2.20 -22.90
C GLU A 46 -9.58 -0.92 -22.24
N SER A 47 -10.34 -1.09 -21.15
CA SER A 47 -10.99 0.03 -20.46
C SER A 47 -9.97 1.05 -19.93
N LYS A 48 -9.86 2.19 -20.64
CA LYS A 48 -8.97 3.30 -20.26
C LYS A 48 -9.31 3.85 -18.87
N TYR A 49 -10.60 3.96 -18.57
CA TYR A 49 -11.08 4.44 -17.27
C TYR A 49 -10.65 3.49 -16.14
N GLY A 50 -10.84 2.17 -16.32
CA GLY A 50 -10.43 1.18 -15.34
C GLY A 50 -8.93 1.25 -15.05
N CYS A 51 -8.12 1.43 -16.11
CA CYS A 51 -6.68 1.56 -15.97
C CYS A 51 -6.28 2.78 -15.12
N TYR A 52 -6.86 3.96 -15.37
CA TYR A 52 -6.57 5.16 -14.59
C TYR A 52 -7.00 5.04 -13.13
N VAL A 53 -8.13 4.39 -12.85
CA VAL A 53 -8.59 4.15 -11.48
C VAL A 53 -7.60 3.24 -10.75
N ILE A 54 -7.21 2.10 -11.34
CA ILE A 54 -6.24 1.19 -10.74
C ILE A 54 -4.89 1.91 -10.53
N ALA A 55 -4.42 2.68 -11.51
CA ALA A 55 -3.18 3.45 -11.41
C ALA A 55 -3.22 4.48 -10.27
N GLY A 56 -4.33 5.21 -10.13
CA GLY A 56 -4.54 6.16 -9.04
C GLY A 56 -4.55 5.49 -7.67
N CYS A 57 -5.28 4.39 -7.52
CA CYS A 57 -5.32 3.61 -6.28
C CYS A 57 -3.94 3.03 -5.92
N TYR A 58 -3.21 2.53 -6.91
CA TYR A 58 -1.86 2.00 -6.74
C TYR A 58 -0.87 3.07 -6.28
N LEU A 59 -0.91 4.26 -6.90
CA LEU A 59 -0.04 5.37 -6.52
C LEU A 59 -0.35 5.83 -5.08
N LEU A 60 -1.64 5.97 -4.75
CA LEU A 60 -2.09 6.34 -3.41
C LEU A 60 -1.62 5.33 -2.35
N PHE A 61 -1.80 4.04 -2.61
CA PHE A 61 -1.30 2.96 -1.75
C PHE A 61 0.21 3.07 -1.52
N THR A 62 0.98 3.21 -2.61
CA THR A 62 2.44 3.25 -2.56
C THR A 62 2.95 4.46 -1.77
N LEU A 63 2.39 5.65 -2.03
CA LEU A 63 2.78 6.88 -1.34
C LEU A 63 2.38 6.86 0.15
N LEU A 64 1.19 6.34 0.49
CA LEU A 64 0.77 6.20 1.88
C LEU A 64 1.62 5.16 2.63
N ALA A 65 2.06 4.09 1.97
CA ALA A 65 2.95 3.10 2.56
C ALA A 65 4.29 3.74 2.95
N LEU A 66 4.87 4.55 2.06
CA LEU A 66 6.06 5.35 2.34
C LEU A 66 5.82 6.35 3.48
N ALA A 67 4.72 7.11 3.43
CA ALA A 67 4.38 8.09 4.46
C ALA A 67 4.24 7.44 5.84
N HIS A 68 3.57 6.28 5.93
CA HIS A 68 3.42 5.53 7.18
C HIS A 68 4.75 4.96 7.67
N CYS A 69 5.64 4.54 6.77
CA CYS A 69 6.99 4.13 7.10
C CYS A 69 7.79 5.28 7.76
N ILE A 70 7.80 6.46 7.13
CA ILE A 70 8.47 7.67 7.64
C ILE A 70 7.88 8.10 8.98
N GLN A 71 6.55 8.11 9.09
CA GLN A 71 5.85 8.46 10.33
C GLN A 71 6.20 7.52 11.49
N GLY A 72 6.48 6.25 11.21
CA GLY A 72 6.96 5.31 12.21
C GLY A 72 8.31 5.68 12.79
N VAL A 73 9.26 6.10 11.92
CA VAL A 73 10.58 6.58 12.34
C VAL A 73 10.44 7.83 13.20
N VAL A 74 9.61 8.78 12.77
CA VAL A 74 9.32 10.00 13.54
C VAL A 74 8.71 9.66 14.90
N THR A 75 7.75 8.74 14.93
CA THR A 75 7.09 8.32 16.18
C THR A 75 8.08 7.65 17.12
N TYR A 76 8.91 6.74 16.63
CA TYR A 76 9.95 6.09 17.43
C TYR A 76 10.92 7.10 18.06
N LYS A 77 11.40 8.08 17.28
CA LYS A 77 12.29 9.13 17.79
C LYS A 77 11.67 9.97 18.91
N ASN A 78 10.36 10.13 18.94
CA ASN A 78 9.67 11.00 19.90
C ASN A 78 9.07 10.25 21.09
N THR A 79 8.77 8.95 20.95
CA THR A 79 8.01 8.19 21.95
C THR A 79 8.62 6.83 22.30
N GLU A 80 9.75 6.47 21.69
CA GLU A 80 10.42 5.16 21.85
C GLU A 80 9.49 3.95 21.64
N SER A 81 8.43 4.12 20.83
CA SER A 81 7.43 3.08 20.63
C SER A 81 7.91 2.04 19.63
N TYR A 82 8.54 0.97 20.14
CA TYR A 82 8.94 -0.21 19.35
C TYR A 82 7.76 -0.81 18.57
N SER A 83 6.57 -0.76 19.15
CA SER A 83 5.35 -1.23 18.48
C SER A 83 4.93 -0.39 17.28
N ALA A 84 5.24 0.92 17.27
CA ALA A 84 4.94 1.79 16.14
C ALA A 84 5.93 1.55 15.00
N ILE A 85 7.23 1.51 15.31
CA ILE A 85 8.27 1.28 14.29
C ILE A 85 8.16 -0.08 13.63
N PHE A 86 7.86 -1.15 14.37
CA PHE A 86 7.71 -2.50 13.80
C PHE A 86 6.58 -2.56 12.76
N ARG A 87 5.43 -1.93 13.06
CA ARG A 87 4.32 -1.81 12.11
C ARG A 87 4.71 -0.98 10.88
N SER A 88 5.44 0.11 11.08
CA SER A 88 5.90 0.96 9.99
C SER A 88 6.98 0.32 9.11
N ILE A 89 7.79 -0.60 9.63
CA ILE A 89 8.69 -1.45 8.82
C ILE A 89 7.88 -2.33 7.86
N GLY A 90 6.77 -2.91 8.33
CA GLY A 90 5.84 -3.64 7.46
C GLY A 90 5.29 -2.78 6.32
N SER A 91 5.00 -1.50 6.58
CA SER A 91 4.64 -0.54 5.52
C SER A 91 5.80 -0.18 4.60
N GLY A 92 7.04 -0.19 5.08
CA GLY A 92 8.24 -0.08 4.24
C GLY A 92 8.35 -1.26 3.24
N ALA A 93 8.08 -2.48 3.70
CA ALA A 93 8.00 -3.64 2.81
C ALA A 93 6.88 -3.50 1.76
N ALA A 94 5.73 -2.93 2.16
CA ALA A 94 4.63 -2.65 1.23
C ALA A 94 4.98 -1.56 0.19
N PHE A 95 5.71 -0.52 0.59
CA PHE A 95 6.24 0.48 -0.34
C PHE A 95 7.21 -0.15 -1.35
N PHE A 96 8.11 -1.03 -0.90
CA PHE A 96 9.02 -1.76 -1.78
C PHE A 96 8.25 -2.65 -2.77
N ALA A 97 7.22 -3.38 -2.31
CA ALA A 97 6.35 -4.15 -3.18
C ALA A 97 5.66 -3.24 -4.22
N GLY A 98 5.26 -2.03 -3.83
CA GLY A 98 4.85 -0.97 -4.74
C GLY A 98 5.90 -0.75 -5.83
N LEU A 99 7.13 -0.39 -5.48
CA LEU A 99 8.21 -0.11 -6.44
C LEU A 99 8.48 -1.27 -7.41
N VAL A 100 8.48 -2.51 -6.93
CA VAL A 100 8.66 -3.71 -7.77
C VAL A 100 7.56 -3.83 -8.83
N ASN A 101 6.35 -3.35 -8.54
CA ASN A 101 5.21 -3.35 -9.46
C ASN A 101 5.11 -2.07 -10.32
N ALA A 102 6.01 -1.10 -10.14
CA ALA A 102 5.93 0.19 -10.82
C ALA A 102 6.08 0.06 -12.35
N GLN A 103 6.90 -0.87 -12.82
CA GLN A 103 7.07 -1.12 -14.26
C GLN A 103 5.75 -1.57 -14.88
N PHE A 104 5.08 -2.57 -14.29
CA PHE A 104 3.78 -3.06 -14.75
C PHE A 104 2.74 -1.95 -14.78
N MET A 105 2.62 -1.18 -13.69
CA MET A 105 1.66 -0.08 -13.61
C MET A 105 1.94 1.02 -14.63
N THR A 106 3.21 1.31 -14.89
CA THR A 106 3.62 2.29 -15.90
C THR A 106 3.25 1.82 -17.30
N VAL A 107 3.56 0.56 -17.64
CA VAL A 107 3.22 -0.03 -18.94
C VAL A 107 1.71 0.01 -19.17
N MET A 108 0.91 -0.45 -18.21
CA MET A 108 -0.55 -0.40 -18.33
C MET A 108 -1.06 1.03 -18.57
N THR A 109 -0.57 1.99 -17.79
CA THR A 109 -1.01 3.38 -17.88
C THR A 109 -0.64 4.00 -19.24
N LEU A 110 0.59 3.77 -19.72
CA LEU A 110 1.05 4.26 -21.02
C LEU A 110 0.25 3.64 -22.17
N SER A 111 -0.06 2.35 -22.10
CA SER A 111 -0.92 1.67 -23.08
C SER A 111 -2.32 2.28 -23.10
N ALA A 112 -2.93 2.52 -21.94
CA ALA A 112 -4.25 3.17 -21.84
C ALA A 112 -4.28 4.60 -22.39
N MET A 113 -3.16 5.33 -22.29
CA MET A 113 -2.97 6.66 -22.88
C MET A 113 -2.75 6.63 -24.41
N GLY A 114 -2.70 5.46 -25.04
CA GLY A 114 -2.37 5.30 -26.46
C GLY A 114 -0.90 5.56 -26.77
N LYS A 115 -0.01 5.56 -25.76
CA LYS A 115 1.43 5.76 -25.92
C LYS A 115 2.16 4.43 -26.10
N THR A 116 1.75 3.63 -27.08
CA THR A 116 2.24 2.26 -27.30
C THR A 116 3.76 2.19 -27.44
N SER A 117 4.39 3.10 -28.19
CA SER A 117 5.85 3.15 -28.31
C SER A 117 6.57 3.40 -26.96
N ALA A 118 5.96 4.17 -26.06
CA ALA A 118 6.52 4.37 -24.71
C ALA A 118 6.30 3.14 -23.82
N ALA A 119 5.16 2.46 -23.95
CA ALA A 119 4.87 1.22 -23.27
C ALA A 119 5.83 0.10 -23.69
N GLU A 120 6.06 -0.08 -25.00
CA GLU A 120 7.03 -1.03 -25.55
C GLU A 120 8.46 -0.76 -25.04
N LYS A 121 8.89 0.50 -25.03
CA LYS A 121 10.18 0.88 -24.43
C LYS A 121 10.26 0.53 -22.95
N ALA A 122 9.17 0.68 -22.20
CA ALA A 122 9.11 0.34 -20.79
C ALA A 122 9.10 -1.18 -20.54
N ILE A 123 8.58 -1.98 -21.49
CA ILE A 123 8.65 -3.45 -21.45
C ILE A 123 10.07 -3.97 -21.75
N GLY A 124 10.76 -3.30 -22.67
CA GLY A 124 12.10 -3.65 -23.13
C GLY A 124 12.07 -4.61 -24.31
N SER A 125 12.97 -5.60 -24.32
CA SER A 125 13.10 -6.57 -25.43
C SER A 125 12.08 -7.72 -25.39
N ARG A 126 11.11 -7.69 -24.47
CA ARG A 126 10.11 -8.75 -24.27
C ARG A 126 8.84 -8.45 -25.05
N THR A 127 8.11 -9.48 -25.44
CA THR A 127 6.73 -9.29 -25.90
C THR A 127 5.81 -8.90 -24.73
N MET A 128 4.60 -8.39 -25.02
CA MET A 128 3.62 -8.05 -23.97
C MET A 128 3.22 -9.30 -23.16
N ASP A 129 3.06 -10.44 -23.81
CA ASP A 129 2.67 -11.69 -23.13
C ASP A 129 3.78 -12.21 -22.21
N GLU A 130 5.03 -12.21 -22.68
CA GLU A 130 6.21 -12.54 -21.86
C GLU A 130 6.36 -11.58 -20.67
N PHE A 131 6.07 -10.30 -20.91
CA PHE A 131 6.10 -9.30 -19.86
C PHE A 131 5.08 -9.60 -18.77
N VAL A 132 3.81 -9.80 -19.14
CA VAL A 132 2.73 -10.11 -18.18
C VAL A 132 3.04 -11.37 -17.38
N GLN A 133 3.47 -12.44 -18.04
CA GLN A 133 3.86 -13.69 -17.34
C GLN A 133 5.01 -13.47 -16.37
N SER A 134 6.01 -12.64 -16.73
CA SER A 134 7.14 -12.34 -15.85
C SER A 134 6.75 -11.54 -14.59
N GLN A 135 5.56 -10.92 -14.55
CA GLN A 135 5.10 -10.13 -13.40
C GLN A 135 4.46 -10.97 -12.28
N HIS A 136 4.26 -12.28 -12.47
CA HIS A 136 3.55 -13.13 -11.50
C HIS A 136 4.09 -12.99 -10.06
N SER A 137 5.41 -13.09 -9.87
CA SER A 137 6.03 -12.93 -8.54
C SER A 137 5.83 -11.53 -7.96
N SER A 138 5.90 -10.49 -8.81
CA SER A 138 5.66 -9.10 -8.41
C SER A 138 4.23 -8.90 -7.92
N TRP A 139 3.25 -9.50 -8.60
CA TRP A 139 1.84 -9.43 -8.23
C TRP A 139 1.55 -10.18 -6.93
N VAL A 140 2.11 -11.38 -6.75
CA VAL A 140 1.99 -12.12 -5.48
C VAL A 140 2.56 -11.29 -4.33
N LEU A 141 3.72 -10.65 -4.53
CA LEU A 141 4.30 -9.76 -3.53
C LEU A 141 3.39 -8.56 -3.20
N LEU A 142 2.73 -7.97 -4.22
CA LEU A 142 1.78 -6.89 -4.02
C LEU A 142 0.56 -7.33 -3.21
N ILE A 143 0.01 -8.52 -3.49
CA ILE A 143 -1.11 -9.09 -2.75
C ILE A 143 -0.72 -9.32 -1.28
N CYS A 144 0.46 -9.89 -1.03
CA CYS A 144 0.98 -10.07 0.33
C CYS A 144 1.16 -8.72 1.06
N ALA A 145 1.68 -7.71 0.36
CA ALA A 145 1.85 -6.36 0.90
C ALA A 145 0.50 -5.71 1.28
N ILE A 146 -0.50 -5.81 0.41
CA ILE A 146 -1.87 -5.34 0.66
C ILE A 146 -2.48 -6.05 1.89
N ALA A 147 -2.34 -7.38 1.98
CA ALA A 147 -2.85 -8.12 3.13
C ALA A 147 -2.16 -7.68 4.44
N LEU A 148 -0.84 -7.49 4.40
CA LEU A 148 -0.07 -7.02 5.54
C LEU A 148 -0.52 -5.63 6.02
N THR A 149 -0.70 -4.67 5.11
CA THR A 149 -1.13 -3.31 5.47
C THR A 149 -2.55 -3.28 6.04
N ILE A 150 -3.44 -4.17 5.56
CA ILE A 150 -4.77 -4.35 6.14
C ILE A 150 -4.67 -4.83 7.60
N LEU A 151 -3.86 -5.86 7.88
CA LEU A 151 -3.68 -6.36 9.24
C LEU A 151 -3.08 -5.29 10.18
N ILE A 152 -2.08 -4.55 9.70
CA ILE A 152 -1.44 -3.46 10.45
C ILE A 152 -2.44 -2.34 10.76
N GLY A 153 -3.25 -1.94 9.77
CA GLY A 153 -4.29 -0.92 9.95
C GLY A 153 -5.41 -1.37 10.88
N ALA A 154 -5.85 -2.63 10.81
CA ALA A 154 -6.85 -3.17 11.72
C ALA A 154 -6.34 -3.14 13.18
N ALA A 155 -5.10 -3.55 13.42
CA ALA A 155 -4.48 -3.46 14.74
C ALA A 155 -4.36 -2.01 15.24
N ALA A 156 -4.05 -1.07 14.34
CA ALA A 156 -4.03 0.36 14.67
C ALA A 156 -5.42 0.93 14.99
N ALA A 157 -6.46 0.53 14.26
CA ALA A 157 -7.84 0.92 14.52
C ALA A 157 -8.30 0.46 15.91
N VAL A 158 -8.02 -0.79 16.28
CA VAL A 158 -8.31 -1.31 17.63
C VAL A 158 -7.61 -0.49 18.71
N ARG A 159 -6.35 -0.10 18.49
CA ARG A 159 -5.63 0.79 19.42
C ARG A 159 -6.26 2.17 19.52
N LEU A 160 -6.69 2.77 18.41
CA LEU A 160 -7.36 4.07 18.43
C LEU A 160 -8.68 4.03 19.18
N ILE A 161 -9.49 2.99 18.99
CA ILE A 161 -10.77 2.81 19.69
C ILE A 161 -10.53 2.66 21.19
N LYS A 162 -9.61 1.76 21.59
CA LYS A 162 -9.28 1.53 23.01
C LYS A 162 -8.63 2.76 23.66
N GLY A 163 -7.88 3.55 22.91
CA GLY A 163 -7.24 4.78 23.39
C GLY A 163 -8.16 6.02 23.41
N LYS A 164 -9.29 6.00 22.71
CA LYS A 164 -10.35 7.03 22.78
C LYS A 164 -11.43 6.72 23.82
N ALA A 165 -11.65 5.44 24.12
CA ALA A 165 -12.69 4.99 25.06
C ALA A 165 -12.30 5.18 26.56
N ARG A 166 -11.33 6.03 26.84
CA ARG A 166 -10.82 6.39 28.17
C ARG A 166 -10.45 7.86 28.21
#